data_AF-A0A7C7KWG6-F1
#
_entry.id   AF-A0A7C7KWG6-F1
#
_cell.length_a   1.000
_cell.length_b   1.000
_cell.length_c   1.000
_cell.angle_alpha   90.00
_cell.angle_beta   90.00
_cell.angle_gamma   90.00
#
_symmetry.space_group_name_H-M   'P 1'
#
loop_
_entity.id
_entity.type
_entity.pdbx_description
1 polymer ?
#
loop_
_entity_poly.entity_id
_entity_poly.type
_entity_poly.pdbx_seq_one_letter_code
_entity_poly.pdbx_strand_id
1 'polypeptide(L)'
;MEVVARSVRIEVLGDIERCSRGEDSKFYCLKVRIVFDNGEEREYLLKAHNEPKGLENFLANKKGIRDSLEKRFVLLKNGEVRVSYEDRVER
;
A
#
# COMPACT_ATOMS: atom_id res chain seq x y z
N MET A 1 2.82 19.03 -4.70
CA MET A 1 3.89 18.02 -4.56
C MET A 1 4.04 17.33 -5.89
N GLU A 2 5.27 17.20 -6.41
CA GLU A 2 5.56 16.60 -7.72
C GLU A 2 5.69 15.07 -7.57
N VAL A 3 4.91 14.32 -8.35
CA VAL A 3 5.02 12.87 -8.48
C VAL A 3 6.17 12.56 -9.41
N VAL A 4 7.12 11.73 -8.96
CA VAL A 4 8.30 11.34 -9.74
C VAL A 4 8.22 9.93 -10.31
N ALA A 5 7.39 9.05 -9.71
CA ALA A 5 7.13 7.72 -10.23
C ALA A 5 5.79 7.16 -9.73
N ARG A 6 5.26 6.15 -10.41
CA ARG A 6 4.05 5.41 -10.06
C ARG A 6 4.38 3.95 -9.78
N SER A 7 3.62 3.33 -8.88
CA SER A 7 3.83 1.93 -8.56
C SER A 7 3.40 1.03 -9.70
N VAL A 8 4.19 -0.03 -9.91
CA VAL A 8 3.93 -1.06 -10.91
C VAL A 8 3.72 -2.42 -10.29
N ARG A 9 4.23 -2.63 -9.07
CA ARG A 9 4.16 -3.91 -8.36
C ARG A 9 4.28 -3.71 -6.86
N ILE A 10 3.59 -4.56 -6.11
CA ILE A 10 3.75 -4.68 -4.66
C ILE A 10 4.24 -6.09 -4.34
N GLU A 11 5.30 -6.18 -3.54
CA GLU A 11 5.83 -7.44 -3.02
C GLU A 11 5.56 -7.54 -1.53
N VAL A 12 5.11 -8.71 -1.08
CA VAL A 12 4.83 -8.96 0.33
C VAL A 12 6.12 -9.38 1.02
N LEU A 13 6.52 -8.65 2.06
CA LEU A 13 7.79 -8.87 2.76
C LEU A 13 7.65 -9.61 4.09
N GLY A 14 6.43 -9.95 4.51
CA GLY A 14 6.15 -10.63 5.77
C GLY A 14 4.68 -10.97 5.93
N ASP A 15 4.29 -11.35 7.14
CA ASP A 15 2.93 -11.76 7.47
C ASP A 15 2.09 -10.59 7.99
N ILE A 16 0.78 -10.83 8.10
CA ILE A 16 -0.12 -9.90 8.76
C ILE A 16 0.11 -10.00 10.26
N GLU A 17 0.53 -8.91 10.87
CA GLU A 17 0.82 -8.84 12.29
C GLU A 17 0.05 -7.68 12.93
N ARG A 18 -0.18 -7.74 14.24
CA ARG A 18 -0.74 -6.59 14.94
C ARG A 18 0.31 -5.49 15.00
N CYS A 19 -0.05 -4.28 14.59
CA CYS A 19 0.87 -3.15 14.61
C CYS A 19 1.35 -2.90 16.06
N SER A 20 2.63 -3.15 16.30
CA SER A 20 3.18 -3.13 17.66
C SER A 20 3.77 -1.75 17.98
N ARG A 21 2.94 -0.85 18.57
CA ARG A 21 3.29 0.22 19.55
C ARG A 21 2.15 1.25 19.70
N GLY A 22 1.76 1.54 20.95
CA GLY A 22 0.91 2.68 21.30
C GLY A 22 -0.53 2.63 20.74
N GLU A 23 -1.03 3.78 20.29
CA GLU A 23 -2.40 3.97 19.76
C GLU A 23 -2.71 3.16 18.48
N ASP A 24 -1.68 2.59 17.85
CA ASP A 24 -1.80 1.79 16.62
C ASP A 24 -2.12 0.31 16.88
N SER A 25 -2.26 -0.12 18.13
CA SER A 25 -2.60 -1.50 18.51
C SER A 25 -3.98 -1.98 18.02
N LYS A 26 -4.83 -1.04 17.58
CA LYS A 26 -6.10 -1.32 16.88
C LYS A 26 -5.93 -1.69 15.41
N PHE A 27 -4.72 -1.57 14.85
CA PHE A 27 -4.45 -1.90 13.46
C PHE A 27 -3.72 -3.23 13.31
N TYR A 28 -3.99 -3.89 12.20
CA TYR A 28 -3.15 -4.93 11.62
C TYR A 28 -2.26 -4.30 10.55
N CYS A 29 -1.03 -4.76 10.48
CA CYS A 29 0.03 -4.28 9.63
C CYS A 29 0.51 -5.40 8.71
N LEU A 30 0.80 -5.06 7.46
CA LEU A 30 1.48 -5.95 6.52
C LEU A 30 2.63 -5.16 5.89
N LYS A 31 3.85 -5.65 6.09
CA LYS A 31 5.04 -5.04 5.47
C LYS A 31 5.08 -5.43 4.00
N VAL A 32 5.16 -4.43 3.13
CA VAL A 32 5.26 -4.62 1.69
C VAL A 32 6.39 -3.78 1.11
N ARG A 33 6.85 -4.16 -0.07
CA ARG A 33 7.74 -3.38 -0.91
C ARG A 33 6.97 -2.91 -2.13
N ILE A 34 7.03 -1.62 -2.39
CA ILE A 34 6.43 -1.02 -3.59
C ILE A 34 7.56 -0.79 -4.57
N VAL A 35 7.40 -1.36 -5.77
CA VAL A 35 8.30 -1.16 -6.90
C VAL A 35 7.68 -0.12 -7.82
N PHE A 36 8.45 0.90 -8.18
CA PHE A 36 8.04 2.01 -9.02
C PHE A 36 8.57 1.87 -10.45
N ASP A 37 7.91 2.54 -11.41
CA ASP A 37 8.28 2.48 -12.84
C ASP A 37 9.68 3.04 -13.14
N ASN A 38 10.20 3.91 -12.26
CA ASN A 38 11.55 4.47 -12.36
C ASN A 38 12.63 3.52 -11.80
N GLY A 39 12.26 2.32 -11.36
CA GLY A 39 13.15 1.33 -10.75
C GLY A 39 13.42 1.54 -9.26
N GLU A 40 12.82 2.55 -8.62
CA GLU A 40 12.92 2.69 -7.17
C GLU A 40 12.06 1.65 -6.44
N GLU A 41 12.55 1.23 -5.28
CA GLU A 41 11.87 0.32 -4.37
C GLU A 41 11.73 0.99 -3.00
N ARG A 42 10.52 1.00 -2.43
CA ARG A 42 10.28 1.55 -1.10
C ARG A 42 9.51 0.57 -0.23
N GLU A 43 9.97 0.42 1.02
CA GLU A 43 9.19 -0.30 2.02
C GLU A 43 7.99 0.55 2.45
N TYR A 44 6.83 -0.10 2.54
CA TYR A 44 5.58 0.51 2.95
C TYR A 44 4.84 -0.43 3.89
N LEU A 45 4.05 0.15 4.80
CA LEU A 45 3.31 -0.59 5.80
C LEU A 45 1.81 -0.43 5.51
N LEU A 46 1.21 -1.47 4.94
CA LEU A 46 -0.25 -1.48 4.77
C LEU A 46 -0.89 -1.66 6.15
N LYS A 47 -1.86 -0.80 6.47
CA LYS A 47 -2.61 -0.88 7.73
C LYS A 47 -4.07 -1.22 7.46
N ALA A 48 -4.64 -2.12 8.25
CA ALA A 48 -6.09 -2.37 8.31
C ALA A 48 -6.61 -2.14 9.72
N HIS A 49 -7.73 -1.44 9.83
CA HIS A 49 -8.29 -1.03 11.12
C HIS A 49 -9.19 -2.13 11.71
N ASN A 50 -8.99 -2.45 12.99
CA ASN A 50 -9.70 -3.43 13.82
C ASN A 50 -9.66 -4.90 13.35
N GLU A 51 -9.68 -5.15 12.04
CA GLU A 51 -9.70 -6.49 11.46
C GLU A 51 -8.65 -6.65 10.35
N PRO A 52 -7.95 -7.80 10.27
CA PRO A 52 -6.96 -8.07 9.25
C PRO A 52 -7.57 -8.33 7.86
N LYS A 53 -8.90 -8.47 7.78
CA LYS A 53 -9.66 -8.87 6.58
C LYS A 53 -9.32 -8.06 5.34
N GLY A 54 -9.04 -6.77 5.48
CA GLY A 54 -8.59 -5.93 4.37
C GLY A 54 -7.26 -6.41 3.77
N LEU A 55 -6.30 -6.75 4.64
CA LEU A 55 -4.99 -7.28 4.26
C LEU A 55 -5.09 -8.72 3.75
N GLU A 56 -5.94 -9.55 4.36
CA GLU A 56 -6.19 -10.92 3.88
C GLU A 56 -6.79 -10.92 2.46
N ASN A 57 -7.75 -10.04 2.21
CA ASN A 57 -8.31 -9.86 0.87
C ASN A 57 -7.28 -9.35 -0.13
N PHE A 58 -6.36 -8.47 0.31
CA PHE A 58 -5.23 -8.02 -0.51
C PHE A 58 -4.29 -9.17 -0.85
N LEU A 59 -3.89 -9.99 0.13
CA LEU A 59 -3.03 -11.16 -0.09
C LEU A 59 -3.66 -12.18 -1.04
N ALA A 60 -4.95 -12.47 -0.85
CA ALA A 60 -5.71 -13.38 -1.71
C ALA A 60 -6.11 -12.77 -3.08
N ASN A 61 -5.73 -11.51 -3.34
CA ASN A 61 -6.18 -10.71 -4.47
C ASN A 61 -7.71 -10.80 -4.73
N LYS A 62 -8.48 -10.83 -3.65
CA LYS A 62 -9.93 -11.00 -3.74
C LYS A 62 -10.54 -9.81 -4.49
N LYS A 63 -11.34 -10.06 -5.52
CA LYS A 63 -11.95 -9.01 -6.36
C LYS A 63 -10.93 -8.05 -7.01
N GLY A 64 -9.68 -8.47 -7.23
CA GLY A 64 -8.65 -7.61 -7.84
C GLY A 64 -8.17 -6.47 -6.93
N ILE A 65 -8.31 -6.63 -5.60
CA ILE A 65 -7.88 -5.62 -4.64
C ILE A 65 -6.38 -5.34 -4.74
N ARG A 66 -5.55 -6.36 -4.93
CA ARG A 66 -4.10 -6.17 -5.10
C ARG A 66 -3.81 -5.41 -6.38
N ASP A 67 -4.37 -5.85 -7.51
CA ASP A 67 -4.16 -5.20 -8.82
C ASP A 67 -4.61 -3.72 -8.80
N SER A 68 -5.70 -3.43 -8.10
CA SER A 68 -6.18 -2.05 -7.97
C SER A 68 -5.24 -1.23 -7.09
N LEU A 69 -4.74 -1.80 -5.99
CA LEU A 69 -3.86 -1.11 -5.05
C LEU A 69 -2.46 -0.90 -5.63
N GLU A 70 -1.95 -1.84 -6.42
CA GLU A 70 -0.66 -1.76 -7.13
C GLU A 70 -0.57 -0.57 -8.09
N LYS A 71 -1.70 -0.01 -8.52
CA LYS A 71 -1.74 1.15 -9.43
C LYS A 71 -1.97 2.48 -8.71
N ARG A 72 -2.17 2.45 -7.40
CA ARG A 72 -2.55 3.62 -6.61
C ARG A 72 -1.38 4.25 -5.89
N PHE A 73 -0.21 3.64 -5.80
CA PHE A 73 0.90 4.30 -5.12
C PHE A 73 1.69 5.22 -6.05
N VAL A 74 2.09 6.36 -5.49
CA VAL A 74 2.94 7.34 -6.15
C VAL A 74 4.12 7.66 -5.26
N LEU A 75 5.29 7.79 -5.88
CA LEU A 75 6.49 8.28 -5.24
C LEU A 75 6.59 9.78 -5.49
N LEU A 76 6.76 10.53 -4.40
CA LEU A 76 6.95 11.97 -4.45
C LEU A 76 8.45 12.31 -4.51
N LYS A 77 8.78 13.49 -5.04
CA LYS A 77 10.17 13.98 -5.15
C LYS A 77 10.94 14.01 -3.82
N ASN A 78 10.24 14.13 -2.70
CA ASN A 78 10.82 14.11 -1.35
C ASN A 78 11.05 12.67 -0.81
N GLY A 79 10.80 11.64 -1.61
CA GLY A 79 10.94 10.23 -1.22
C GLY A 79 9.73 9.65 -0.47
N GLU A 80 8.66 10.44 -0.28
CA GLU A 80 7.44 9.97 0.39
C GLU A 80 6.58 9.14 -0.57
N VAL A 81 6.05 8.02 -0.07
CA VAL A 81 5.09 7.19 -0.80
C VAL A 81 3.68 7.53 -0.36
N ARG A 82 2.82 7.89 -1.32
CA ARG A 82 1.40 8.15 -1.08
C ARG A 82 0.51 7.22 -1.88
N VAL A 83 -0.67 6.94 -1.34
CA VAL A 83 -1.78 6.38 -2.10
C VAL A 83 -2.47 7.55 -2.80
N SER A 84 -2.42 7.58 -4.13
CA SER A 84 -3.27 8.42 -4.95
C SER A 84 -4.70 7.85 -4.92
N TYR A 85 -5.58 8.59 -4.25
CA TYR A 85 -7.02 8.44 -4.34
C TYR A 85 -7.57 9.42 -5.37
N GLU A 86 -6.93 9.52 -6.54
CA GLU A 86 -7.60 10.13 -7.69
C GLU A 86 -8.83 9.27 -7.98
N ASP A 87 -9.92 9.67 -7.32
CA ASP A 87 -11.28 9.26 -7.58
C ASP A 87 -11.47 9.31 -9.09
N ARG A 88 -12.07 8.26 -9.64
CA ARG A 88 -12.81 8.44 -10.88
C ARG A 88 -13.91 9.46 -10.55
N VAL A 89 -13.60 10.74 -10.72
CA VAL A 89 -14.62 11.73 -11.03
C VAL A 89 -15.10 11.34 -12.42
N GLU A 90 -16.02 10.38 -12.46
CA GLU A 90 -16.85 10.19 -13.63
C GLU A 90 -17.59 11.51 -13.87
N ARG A 91 -17.48 11.97 -15.11
CA ARG A 91 -18.10 13.17 -15.68
C ARG A 91 -19.61 13.19 -15.51
#